data_AF-A0A239JJD3-F1
#
_entry.id   AF-A0A239JJD3-F1
#
_cell.length_a   1.000
_cell.length_b   1.000
_cell.length_c   1.000
_cell.angle_alpha   90.00
_cell.angle_beta   90.00
_cell.angle_gamma   90.00
#
_symmetry.space_group_name_H-M   'P 1'
#
loop_
_entity.id
_entity.type
_entity.pdbx_description
1 polymer ?
#
loop_
_entity_poly.entity_id
_entity_poly.type
_entity_poly.pdbx_seq_one_letter_code
_entity_poly.pdbx_strand_id
1 'polypeptide(L)'
;MANIDFSKVQTTEARTARKHKDRRVALKAEARRRIAAVFDDRTQMNLVGAAIAGDLSRAEMVVFRASRRWIAETLAASRAAASSGADPEWPDAPTGLAELVARF
;
A
#
# COMPACT_ATOMS: atom_id res chain seq x y z
N MET A 1 -7.79 -45.25 26.20
CA MET A 1 -7.42 -43.88 26.61
C MET A 1 -6.86 -43.17 25.40
N ALA A 2 -7.54 -42.14 24.89
CA ALA A 2 -7.02 -41.34 23.78
C ALA A 2 -5.86 -40.48 24.29
N ASN A 3 -4.66 -40.71 23.75
CA ASN A 3 -3.47 -39.95 24.08
C ASN A 3 -3.58 -38.60 23.35
N ILE A 4 -4.01 -37.55 24.07
CA ILE A 4 -4.06 -36.20 23.51
C ILE A 4 -2.61 -35.72 23.35
N ASP A 5 -2.21 -35.48 22.11
CA ASP A 5 -0.90 -34.93 21.78
C ASP A 5 -0.88 -33.42 22.07
N PHE A 6 -0.43 -33.07 23.28
CA PHE A 6 -0.33 -31.69 23.73
C PHE A 6 0.68 -30.84 22.94
N SER A 7 1.53 -31.45 22.10
CA SER A 7 2.40 -30.71 21.18
C SER A 7 1.62 -29.99 20.07
N LYS A 8 0.36 -30.38 19.83
CA LYS A 8 -0.55 -29.75 18.85
C LYS A 8 -1.51 -28.74 19.46
N VAL A 9 -1.44 -28.51 20.77
CA VAL A 9 -2.29 -27.50 21.44
C VAL A 9 -1.75 -26.11 21.11
N GLN A 10 -2.33 -25.50 20.07
CA GLN A 10 -2.12 -24.07 19.84
C GLN A 10 -2.78 -23.28 20.97
N THR A 11 -1.96 -22.54 21.72
CA THR A 11 -2.47 -21.60 22.71
C THR A 11 -3.27 -20.50 22.01
N THR A 12 -4.27 -19.97 22.70
CA THR A 12 -5.06 -18.82 22.22
C THR A 12 -4.14 -17.65 21.84
N GLU A 13 -3.06 -17.45 22.60
CA GLU A 13 -2.02 -16.44 22.34
C GLU A 13 -1.31 -16.67 21.00
N ALA A 14 -0.87 -17.91 20.72
CA ALA A 14 -0.21 -18.24 19.46
C ALA A 14 -1.15 -18.02 18.25
N ARG A 15 -2.44 -18.36 18.41
CA ARG A 15 -3.46 -18.12 17.38
C ARG A 15 -3.68 -16.62 17.15
N THR A 16 -3.76 -15.82 18.21
CA THR A 16 -3.93 -14.37 18.12
C THR A 16 -2.72 -13.69 17.49
N ALA A 17 -1.51 -14.05 17.90
CA ALA A 17 -0.27 -13.54 17.31
C ALA A 17 -0.16 -13.85 15.81
N ARG A 18 -0.55 -15.06 15.39
CA ARG A 18 -0.60 -15.44 13.98
C ARG A 18 -1.62 -14.62 13.19
N LYS A 19 -2.84 -14.44 13.73
CA LYS A 19 -3.86 -13.58 13.10
C LYS A 19 -3.37 -12.14 12.89
N HIS A 20 -2.70 -11.55 13.89
CA HIS A 20 -2.13 -10.21 13.74
C HIS A 20 -1.04 -10.17 12.65
N LYS A 21 -0.16 -11.19 12.60
CA LYS A 21 0.87 -11.29 11.56
C LYS A 21 0.25 -11.39 10.16
N ASP A 22 -0.68 -12.32 9.98
CA ASP A 22 -1.33 -12.57 8.69
C ASP A 22 -2.07 -11.32 8.19
N ARG A 23 -2.75 -10.60 9.11
CA ARG A 23 -3.37 -9.31 8.82
C ARG A 23 -2.38 -8.25 8.36
N ARG A 24 -1.24 -8.11 9.05
CA ARG A 24 -0.19 -7.14 8.66
C ARG A 24 0.34 -7.41 7.26
N VAL A 25 0.49 -8.68 6.90
CA VAL A 25 0.88 -9.09 5.54
C VAL A 25 -0.19 -8.71 4.53
N ALA A 26 -1.46 -9.00 4.82
CA ALA A 26 -2.58 -8.66 3.95
C ALA A 26 -2.71 -7.13 3.73
N LEU A 27 -2.61 -6.32 4.78
CA LEU A 27 -2.65 -4.86 4.70
C LEU A 27 -1.50 -4.28 3.86
N LYS A 28 -0.30 -4.87 3.97
CA LYS A 28 0.84 -4.46 3.15
C LYS A 28 0.64 -4.83 1.68
N ALA A 29 0.12 -6.02 1.42
CA ALA A 29 -0.19 -6.48 0.07
C ALA A 29 -1.25 -5.61 -0.60
N GLU A 30 -2.31 -5.23 0.14
CA GLU A 30 -3.38 -4.37 -0.37
C GLU A 30 -2.88 -2.96 -0.69
N ALA A 31 -2.07 -2.36 0.19
CA ALA A 31 -1.46 -1.05 -0.09
C ALA A 31 -0.61 -1.10 -1.37
N ARG A 32 0.19 -2.17 -1.56
CA ARG A 32 0.96 -2.37 -2.78
C ARG A 32 0.06 -2.53 -4.00
N ARG A 33 -1.02 -3.33 -3.90
CA ARG A 33 -1.98 -3.55 -4.99
C ARG A 33 -2.62 -2.23 -5.43
N ARG A 34 -3.01 -1.37 -4.48
CA ARG A 34 -3.61 -0.06 -4.77
C ARG A 34 -2.67 0.87 -5.52
N ILE A 35 -1.41 0.92 -5.09
CA ILE A 35 -0.38 1.72 -5.78
C ILE A 35 -0.12 1.15 -7.18
N ALA A 36 0.02 -0.18 -7.29
CA ALA A 36 0.31 -0.87 -8.54
C ALA A 36 -0.84 -0.83 -9.56
N ALA A 37 -2.08 -0.63 -9.10
CA ALA A 37 -3.23 -0.43 -9.97
C ALA A 37 -3.17 0.90 -10.74
N VAL A 38 -2.32 1.84 -10.31
CA VAL A 38 -2.13 3.15 -10.93
C VAL A 38 -0.74 3.27 -11.55
N PHE A 39 0.30 2.78 -10.87
CA PHE A 39 1.67 2.81 -11.33
C PHE A 39 2.19 1.40 -11.50
N ASP A 40 2.41 0.95 -12.74
CA ASP A 40 3.38 -0.11 -12.93
C ASP A 40 4.81 0.43 -12.73
N ASP A 41 5.76 -0.49 -12.51
CA ASP A 41 7.15 -0.13 -12.20
C ASP A 41 7.79 0.71 -13.32
N ARG A 42 7.41 0.48 -14.59
CA ARG A 42 7.92 1.21 -15.76
C ARG A 42 7.39 2.64 -15.78
N THR A 43 6.07 2.83 -15.66
CA THR A 43 5.46 4.16 -15.64
C THR A 43 5.98 4.98 -14.46
N GLN A 44 6.20 4.35 -13.30
CA GLN A 44 6.78 5.05 -12.16
C GLN A 44 8.20 5.55 -12.45
N MET A 45 9.06 4.72 -13.05
CA MET A 45 10.42 5.12 -13.42
C MET A 45 10.42 6.22 -14.48
N ASN A 46 9.59 6.10 -15.52
CA ASN A 46 9.47 7.09 -16.59
C ASN A 46 9.01 8.45 -16.04
N LEU A 47 8.01 8.45 -15.17
CA LEU A 47 7.46 9.68 -14.59
C LEU A 47 8.47 10.38 -13.66
N VAL A 48 9.24 9.61 -12.88
CA VAL A 48 10.34 10.16 -12.07
C VAL A 48 11.44 10.74 -12.97
N GLY A 49 11.80 10.04 -14.05
CA GLY A 49 12.77 10.53 -15.04
C GLY A 49 12.34 11.85 -15.66
N ALA A 50 11.08 11.93 -16.12
CA ALA A 50 10.50 13.16 -16.67
C ALA A 50 10.47 14.31 -15.66
N ALA A 51 10.16 14.03 -14.39
CA ALA A 51 10.19 15.03 -13.33
C ALA A 51 11.60 15.58 -13.08
N ILE A 52 12.63 14.74 -13.18
CA ILE A 52 14.05 15.14 -13.04
C ILE A 52 14.53 15.91 -14.26
N ALA A 53 14.17 15.46 -15.46
CA ALA A 53 14.54 16.09 -16.72
C ALA A 53 13.84 17.45 -16.95
N GLY A 54 12.74 17.70 -16.25
CA GLY A 54 11.95 18.92 -16.42
C GLY A 54 10.87 18.81 -17.51
N ASP A 55 10.55 17.60 -17.96
CA ASP A 55 9.59 17.31 -19.04
C ASP A 55 8.12 17.36 -18.58
N LEU A 56 7.88 17.60 -17.29
CA LEU A 56 6.56 17.82 -16.74
C LEU A 56 6.22 19.31 -16.79
N SER A 57 5.06 19.63 -17.36
CA SER A 57 4.48 20.96 -17.23
C SER A 57 4.22 21.30 -15.75
N ARG A 58 3.98 22.58 -15.48
CA ARG A 58 3.67 23.04 -14.11
C ARG A 58 2.45 22.34 -13.51
N ALA A 59 1.41 22.10 -14.31
CA ALA A 59 0.20 21.41 -13.87
C ALA A 59 0.49 19.93 -13.56
N GLU A 60 1.24 19.24 -14.41
CA GLU A 60 1.59 17.83 -14.21
C GLU A 60 2.52 17.64 -13.01
N MET A 61 3.42 18.59 -12.76
CA MET A 61 4.27 18.57 -11.57
C MET A 61 3.43 18.69 -10.27
N VAL A 62 2.31 19.40 -10.29
CA VAL A 62 1.37 19.44 -9.15
C VAL A 62 0.74 18.05 -8.94
N VAL A 63 0.27 17.41 -10.01
CA VAL A 63 -0.30 16.05 -9.97
C VAL A 63 0.74 15.03 -9.50
N PHE A 64 1.96 15.09 -10.01
CA PHE A 64 3.06 14.23 -9.59
C PHE A 64 3.40 14.37 -8.10
N ARG A 65 3.39 15.60 -7.57
CA ARG A 65 3.59 15.81 -6.12
C ARG A 65 2.43 15.26 -5.30
N ALA A 66 1.20 15.46 -5.78
CA ALA A 66 0.01 14.90 -5.15
C ALA A 66 0.03 13.36 -5.15
N SER A 67 0.50 12.71 -6.22
CA SER A 67 0.60 11.26 -6.29
C SER A 67 1.62 10.69 -5.30
N ARG A 68 2.76 11.36 -5.14
CA ARG A 68 3.74 10.99 -4.11
C ARG A 68 3.17 11.09 -2.69
N ARG A 69 2.39 12.14 -2.43
CA ARG A 69 1.69 12.30 -1.15
C ARG A 69 0.67 11.18 -0.93
N TRP A 70 -0.14 10.89 -1.95
CA TRP A 70 -1.11 9.79 -1.91
C TRP A 70 -0.47 8.42 -1.65
N ILE A 71 0.68 8.11 -2.28
CA ILE A 71 1.45 6.89 -2.00
C ILE A 71 1.86 6.84 -0.52
N ALA A 72 2.39 7.94 0.01
CA ALA A 72 2.80 8.02 1.41
C ALA A 72 1.62 7.83 2.37
N GLU A 73 0.47 8.47 2.09
CA GLU A 73 -0.76 8.35 2.87
C GLU A 73 -1.35 6.93 2.81
N THR A 74 -1.33 6.29 1.64
CA THR A 74 -1.76 4.89 1.47
C THR A 74 -0.91 3.94 2.33
N LEU A 75 0.41 4.12 2.32
CA LEU A 75 1.30 3.33 3.16
C LEU A 75 1.12 3.65 4.65
N ALA A 76 0.80 4.90 5.01
CA ALA A 76 0.50 5.29 6.38
C ALA A 76 -0.80 4.64 6.89
N ALA A 77 -1.86 4.66 6.08
CA ALA A 77 -3.14 4.00 6.40
C ALA A 77 -2.98 2.51 6.69
N SER A 78 -2.19 1.81 5.86
CA SER A 78 -1.84 0.39 6.08
C SER A 78 -1.15 0.16 7.43
N ARG A 79 -0.19 1.02 7.79
CA ARG A 79 0.53 0.93 9.08
C ARG A 79 -0.38 1.26 10.26
N ALA A 80 -1.24 2.27 10.12
CA ALA A 80 -2.19 2.65 11.15
C ALA A 80 -3.17 1.50 11.44
N ALA A 81 -3.77 0.90 10.40
CA ALA A 81 -4.66 -0.27 10.52
C ALA A 81 -3.97 -1.50 11.11
N ALA A 82 -2.69 -1.70 10.77
CA ALA A 82 -1.88 -2.78 11.33
C ALA A 82 -1.66 -2.62 12.85
N SER A 83 -1.50 -1.39 13.33
CA SER A 83 -1.27 -1.08 14.74
C SER A 83 -2.56 -1.02 15.55
N SER A 84 -3.61 -0.38 15.03
CA SER A 84 -4.87 -0.18 15.74
C SER A 84 -5.78 -1.41 15.72
N GLY A 85 -5.64 -2.26 14.71
CA GLY A 85 -6.58 -3.33 14.47
C GLY A 85 -7.92 -2.87 13.89
N ALA A 86 -8.05 -1.60 13.51
CA ALA A 86 -9.20 -1.07 12.75
C ALA A 86 -9.01 -1.25 11.23
N ASP A 87 -10.09 -1.12 10.47
CA ASP A 87 -9.99 -1.14 9.02
C ASP A 87 -9.25 0.10 8.50
N PRO A 88 -8.43 -0.04 7.44
CA PRO A 88 -7.69 1.06 6.87
C PRO A 88 -8.62 2.05 6.14
N GLU A 89 -8.48 3.33 6.49
CA GLU A 89 -9.04 4.44 5.73
C GLU A 89 -8.10 4.79 4.59
N TRP A 90 -8.44 4.34 3.38
CA TRP A 90 -7.59 4.54 2.22
C TRP A 90 -7.84 5.90 1.58
N PRO A 91 -6.78 6.66 1.22
CA PRO A 91 -6.94 7.92 0.51
C PRO A 91 -7.36 7.68 -0.94
N ASP A 92 -8.17 8.61 -1.46
CA ASP A 92 -8.55 8.64 -2.87
C ASP A 92 -7.36 9.02 -3.75
N ALA A 93 -7.34 8.47 -4.98
CA ALA A 93 -6.32 8.84 -5.94
C ALA A 93 -6.47 10.34 -6.33
N PRO A 94 -5.36 11.07 -6.48
CA PRO A 94 -5.39 12.46 -6.92
C PRO A 94 -6.05 12.64 -8.27
N THR A 95 -6.83 13.72 -8.41
CA THR A 95 -7.38 14.15 -9.69
C THR A 95 -6.26 14.40 -10.72
N GLY A 96 -6.46 13.96 -11.96
CA GLY A 96 -5.47 14.12 -13.04
C GLY A 96 -4.40 13.03 -13.06
N LEU A 97 -4.37 12.13 -12.08
CA LEU A 97 -3.31 11.13 -11.96
C LEU A 97 -3.39 10.08 -13.07
N ALA A 98 -4.59 9.60 -13.39
CA ALA A 98 -4.77 8.59 -14.44
C ALA A 98 -4.32 9.13 -15.81
N GLU A 99 -4.63 10.39 -16.10
CA GLU A 99 -4.22 11.07 -17.32
C GLU A 99 -2.71 11.28 -17.38
N LEU A 100 -2.08 11.67 -16.26
CA LEU A 100 -0.63 11.81 -16.18
C LEU A 100 0.08 10.46 -16.38
N VAL A 101 -0.42 9.40 -15.74
CA VAL A 101 0.10 8.04 -15.89
C VAL A 101 -0.03 7.56 -17.32
N ALA A 102 -1.18 7.77 -17.98
CA ALA A 102 -1.40 7.33 -19.36
C ALA A 102 -0.43 7.95 -20.38
N ARG A 103 0.23 9.05 -20.02
CA ARG A 103 1.25 9.71 -20.84
C ARG A 103 2.64 9.05 -20.76
N PHE A 104 2.92 8.21 -19.75
CA PHE A 104 4.25 7.70 -19.41
C PHE A 104 4.35 6.18 -19.25
#